data_AF-A0A060Z5H7-F1
#
_entry.id   AF-A0A060Z5H7-F1
#
_cell.length_a   1.000
_cell.length_b   1.000
_cell.length_c   1.000
_cell.angle_alpha   90.00
_cell.angle_beta   90.00
_cell.angle_gamma   90.00
#
_symmetry.space_group_name_H-M   'P 1'
#
loop_
_entity.id
_entity.type
_entity.pdbx_description
1 polymer ?
#
loop_
_entity_poly.entity_id
_entity_poly.type
_entity_poly.pdbx_seq_one_letter_code
_entity_poly.pdbx_strand_id
1 'polypeptide(L)' 'LVGARWYWETGFLCEPTAEAFSLAMEKLFRDPQLRRDMGQAGRRRVQEKFSLEAFSDQLHGYILRLTQ' A
#
# COMPACT_ATOMS: atom_id res chain seq x y z
N LEU A 1 -16.69 9.91 -14.09
CA LEU A 1 -15.34 10.08 -13.51
C LEU A 1 -14.55 8.83 -13.87
N VAL A 2 -13.73 8.92 -14.91
CA VAL A 2 -13.15 7.76 -15.61
C VAL A 2 -11.84 7.33 -14.93
N GLY A 3 -11.69 6.04 -14.62
CA GLY A 3 -10.39 5.36 -14.62
C GLY A 3 -9.65 5.12 -13.30
N ALA A 4 -9.98 5.76 -12.18
CA ALA A 4 -9.24 5.51 -10.94
C ALA A 4 -9.63 4.17 -10.30
N ARG A 5 -8.71 3.19 -10.29
CA ARG A 5 -8.84 1.97 -9.49
C ARG A 5 -8.31 2.26 -8.09
N TRP A 6 -9.24 2.40 -7.14
CA TRP A 6 -8.94 2.86 -5.78
C TRP A 6 -8.34 1.73 -4.91
N TYR A 7 -7.08 1.85 -4.51
CA TYR A 7 -6.45 1.03 -3.46
C TYR A 7 -6.53 1.74 -2.11
N TRP A 8 -7.77 1.97 -1.68
CA TRP A 8 -8.17 2.82 -0.55
C TRP A 8 -7.44 2.51 0.77
N GLU A 9 -6.87 1.32 0.94
CA GLU A 9 -6.16 0.96 2.17
C GLU A 9 -4.85 1.73 2.34
N THR A 10 -3.98 1.83 1.33
CA THR A 10 -2.61 2.37 1.54
C THR A 10 -2.17 3.44 0.56
N GLY A 11 -2.94 3.77 -0.47
CA GLY A 11 -2.47 4.64 -1.55
C GLY A 11 -3.49 4.94 -2.64
N PHE A 12 -3.08 5.76 -3.60
CA PHE A 12 -3.80 5.91 -4.86
C PHE A 12 -2.96 5.33 -5.98
N LEU A 13 -3.60 4.63 -6.91
CA LEU A 13 -3.08 4.39 -8.23
C LEU A 13 -3.97 5.16 -9.21
N CYS A 14 -3.34 5.84 -10.14
CA CYS A 14 -3.99 6.63 -11.17
C CYS A 14 -3.30 6.39 -12.50
N GLU A 15 -3.96 6.81 -13.58
CA GLU A 15 -3.31 6.92 -14.89
C GLU A 15 -2.05 7.81 -14.79
N PRO A 16 -1.01 7.54 -15.59
CA PRO A 16 0.24 8.30 -15.55
C PRO A 16 0.11 9.63 -16.30
N THR A 17 -0.97 10.38 -16.02
CA THR A 17 -1.21 11.72 -16.57
C THR A 17 -1.20 12.76 -15.45
N ALA A 18 -0.88 14.00 -15.81
CA ALA A 18 -0.82 15.10 -14.86
C ALA A 18 -2.18 15.37 -14.21
N GLU A 19 -3.27 15.23 -14.98
CA GLU A 19 -4.64 15.42 -14.52
C GLU A 19 -5.06 14.35 -13.52
N ALA A 20 -4.78 13.08 -13.81
CA ALA A 20 -5.15 11.99 -12.91
C ALA A 20 -4.36 12.05 -11.59
N PHE A 21 -3.07 12.40 -11.67
CA PHE A 21 -2.22 12.62 -10.51
C PHE A 21 -2.69 13.81 -9.66
N SER A 22 -3.00 14.95 -10.28
CA SER A 22 -3.43 16.16 -9.56
C SER A 22 -4.75 15.92 -8.80
N LEU A 23 -5.70 15.21 -9.40
CA LEU A 23 -6.95 14.81 -8.75
C LEU A 23 -6.72 13.89 -7.53
N ALA A 24 -5.82 12.92 -7.65
CA ALA A 24 -5.46 12.03 -6.53
C ALA A 24 -4.81 12.82 -5.37
N MET A 25 -3.90 13.74 -5.71
CA MET A 25 -3.22 14.59 -4.73
C MET A 25 -4.16 15.58 -4.05
N GLU A 26 -5.08 16.21 -4.81
CA GLU A 26 -6.10 17.11 -4.27
C GLU A 26 -6.97 16.39 -3.24
N LYS A 27 -7.44 15.17 -3.56
CA LYS A 27 -8.22 14.34 -2.64
C LYS A 27 -7.44 14.02 -1.36
N LEU A 28 -6.18 13.62 -1.48
CA LEU A 28 -5.31 13.34 -0.34
C LEU A 28 -5.08 14.57 0.54
N PHE A 29 -4.95 15.76 -0.07
CA PHE A 29 -4.68 16.99 0.64
C PHE A 29 -5.91 17.55 1.37
N ARG A 30 -7.08 17.47 0.75
CA ARG A 30 -8.35 17.99 1.28
C ARG A 30 -8.91 17.19 2.45
N ASP A 31 -8.55 15.91 2.58
CA ASP A 31 -9.01 15.04 3.66
C ASP A 31 -7.84 14.65 4.59
N PRO A 32 -7.64 15.36 5.71
CA PRO A 32 -6.57 15.05 6.66
C PRO A 32 -6.72 13.68 7.32
N GLN A 33 -7.95 13.18 7.46
CA GLN A 33 -8.20 11.89 8.10
C GLN A 33 -7.80 10.75 7.16
N LEU A 34 -8.26 10.81 5.92
CA LEU A 34 -7.85 9.90 4.86
C LEU A 34 -6.32 9.83 4.72
N ARG A 35 -5.64 10.98 4.71
CA ARG A 35 -4.18 11.04 4.64
C ARG A 35 -3.50 10.32 5.82
N ARG A 36 -4.03 10.48 7.04
CA ARG A 36 -3.49 9.78 8.22
C ARG A 36 -3.73 8.28 8.12
N ASP A 37 -4.93 7.88 7.77
CA ASP A 37 -5.34 6.47 7.72
C ASP A 37 -4.54 5.71 6.66
N MET A 38 -4.43 6.27 5.45
CA MET A 38 -3.62 5.69 4.38
C MET A 38 -2.14 5.58 4.77
N GLY A 39 -1.59 6.59 5.46
CA GLY A 39 -0.21 6.56 5.96
C GLY A 39 0.03 5.47 7.01
N GLN A 40 -0.91 5.29 7.94
CA GLN A 40 -0.85 4.25 8.98
C GLN A 40 -0.97 2.85 8.37
N ALA A 41 -1.92 2.66 7.46
CA ALA A 41 -2.11 1.40 6.76
C ALA A 41 -0.92 1.06 5.86
N GLY A 42 -0.34 2.05 5.16
CA GLY A 42 0.90 1.88 4.40
C GLY A 42 2.07 1.42 5.27
N ARG A 43 2.26 2.05 6.44
CA ARG A 43 3.29 1.61 7.42
C ARG A 43 3.06 0.17 7.87
N ARG A 44 1.82 -0.17 8.25
CA ARG A 44 1.46 -1.51 8.71
C ARG A 44 1.73 -2.56 7.64
N ARG A 45 1.34 -2.29 6.39
CA ARG A 45 1.58 -3.18 5.25
C ARG A 45 3.07 -3.48 5.05
N VAL A 46 3.93 -2.46 5.15
CA VAL A 46 5.38 -2.65 5.06
C VAL A 46 5.88 -3.55 6.19
N GLN A 47 5.47 -3.28 7.43
CA GLN A 47 5.87 -4.08 8.59
C GLN A 47 5.43 -5.55 8.47
N GLU A 48 4.20 -5.80 8.03
CA GLU A 48 3.63 -7.15 7.99
C GLU A 48 4.05 -7.98 6.78
N LYS A 49 4.43 -7.35 5.66
CA LYS A 49 4.64 -8.06 4.38
C LYS A 49 6.03 -7.88 3.77
N PHE A 50 6.74 -6.82 4.13
CA PHE A 50 7.99 -6.42 3.49
C PHE A 50 9.12 -6.13 4.50
N SER A 51 8.91 -6.43 5.78
CA SER A 51 9.96 -6.35 6.79
C SER A 51 10.92 -7.53 6.68
N LEU A 52 12.11 -7.38 7.28
CA LEU A 52 13.05 -8.48 7.40
C LEU A 52 12.45 -9.65 8.19
N GLU A 53 11.66 -9.36 9.22
CA GLU A 53 10.94 -10.37 10.01
C GLU A 53 9.94 -11.15 9.15
N ALA A 54 9.06 -10.45 8.41
CA ALA A 54 8.11 -11.08 7.51
C ALA A 54 8.80 -11.92 6.42
N PHE A 55 9.94 -11.44 5.90
CA PHE A 55 10.76 -12.19 4.96
C PHE A 55 11.36 -13.46 5.59
N SER A 56 11.96 -13.33 6.78
CA SER A 56 12.57 -14.44 7.52
C SER A 56 11.55 -15.52 7.85
N ASP A 57 10.36 -15.15 8.31
CA ASP A 57 9.27 -16.07 8.62
C ASP A 57 8.80 -16.84 7.37
N GLN A 58 8.62 -16.14 6.26
CA GLN A 58 8.24 -16.75 4.99
C GLN A 58 9.30 -17.73 4.51
N LEU A 59 10.58 -17.32 4.51
CA LEU A 59 11.70 -18.16 4.11
C LEU A 59 11.80 -19.41 4.98
N HIS A 60 11.72 -19.25 6.31
CA HIS A 60 11.73 -20.36 7.24
C HIS A 60 10.59 -21.35 6.97
N GLY A 61 9.38 -20.84 6.74
CA GLY A 61 8.23 -21.66 6.36
C GLY A 61 8.42 -22.42 5.05
N TYR A 62 9.10 -21.85 4.04
CA TYR A 62 9.46 -22.59 2.83
C TYR A 62 10.47 -23.70 3.11
N ILE A 63 11.51 -23.44 3.91
CA ILE A 63 12.53 -24.45 4.26
C ILE A 63 11.87 -25.63 4.97
N LEU A 64 11.04 -25.39 6.00
CA LEU A 64 10.35 -26.44 6.74
C LEU A 64 9.47 -27.33 5.87
N ARG A 65 8.83 -26.77 4.83
CA ARG A 65 8.01 -27.54 3.88
C ARG A 65 8.82 -28.41 2.93
N LEU A 66 10.09 -28.07 2.68
CA LEU A 66 10.97 -28.83 1.78
C LEU A 66 11.74 -29.93 2.52
N THR A 67 11.90 -29.82 3.84
CA THR A 67 12.68 -30.76 4.65
C THR A 67 11.85 -31.76 5.44
N GLN A 68 10.51 -31.70 5.34
CA GLN A 68 9.57 -32.67 5.88
C GLN A 68 8.99 -33.50 4.73
#